data_AF-A0A136MGK4-F1
#
_entry.id   AF-A0A136MGK4-F1
#
_cell.length_a   1.000
_cell.length_b   1.000
_cell.length_c   1.000
_cell.angle_alpha   90.00
_cell.angle_beta   90.00
_cell.angle_gamma   90.00
#
_symmetry.space_group_name_H-M   'P 1'
#
loop_
_entity.id
_entity.type
_entity.pdbx_description
1 polymer ?
#
loop_
_entity_poly.entity_id
_entity_poly.type
_entity_poly.pdbx_seq_one_letter_code
_entity_poly.pdbx_strand_id
1 'polypeptide(L)'
;MRARGAMVTDVVVLVVAANDGVMPQTREAIAHAKAAGVPILVAVNKIDAQGANIERVKNQLAEEGLVPEDWGGKTPVAEISALKKVGIDSLVDLIHLQAELLELKANPDKHAKGTIIEARLEQGRGPVATVLIQEGTLHVGDPIVAGVFSGKVRALMNEHGSAIKEATPGVPVAILGLSGTPVGG
;
A
#
# COMPACT_ATOMS: atom_id res chain seq x y z
N MET A 1 -8.32 6.59 6.59
CA MET A 1 -7.91 5.60 5.57
C MET A 1 -6.45 5.82 5.17
N ARG A 2 -6.04 7.05 4.78
CA ARG A 2 -4.66 7.37 4.38
C ARG A 2 -3.61 7.14 5.48
N ALA A 3 -3.82 7.66 6.68
CA ALA A 3 -2.92 7.42 7.82
C ALA A 3 -2.75 5.93 8.15
N ARG A 4 -3.82 5.13 8.01
CA ARG A 4 -3.77 3.66 8.19
C ARG A 4 -2.97 2.99 7.09
N GLY A 5 -3.19 3.37 5.82
CA GLY A 5 -2.41 2.85 4.69
C GLY A 5 -0.92 3.08 4.87
N ALA A 6 -0.51 4.31 5.21
CA ALA A 6 0.90 4.65 5.39
C ALA A 6 1.58 3.88 6.54
N MET A 7 0.85 3.45 7.58
CA MET A 7 1.44 2.69 8.69
C MET A 7 1.65 1.21 8.39
N VAL A 8 1.00 0.67 7.35
CA VAL A 8 1.02 -0.77 7.02
C VAL A 8 1.85 -1.05 5.77
N THR A 9 2.21 -0.01 5.01
CA THR A 9 2.99 -0.12 3.76
C THR A 9 4.47 0.14 3.97
N ASP A 10 5.31 -0.60 3.25
CA ASP A 10 6.77 -0.39 3.25
C ASP A 10 7.24 0.74 2.31
N VAL A 11 6.46 1.05 1.27
CA VAL A 11 6.74 2.10 0.29
C VAL A 11 5.43 2.81 -0.09
N VAL A 12 5.48 4.14 -0.27
CA VAL A 12 4.36 4.93 -0.78
C VAL A 12 4.67 5.46 -2.17
N VAL A 13 3.81 5.16 -3.14
CA VAL A 13 3.84 5.79 -4.48
C VAL A 13 2.91 6.99 -4.49
N LEU A 14 3.49 8.19 -4.55
CA LEU A 14 2.78 9.45 -4.65
C LEU A 14 2.56 9.81 -6.12
N VAL A 15 1.30 9.75 -6.58
CA VAL A 15 0.95 10.11 -7.95
C VAL A 15 0.59 11.60 -8.01
N VAL A 16 1.29 12.37 -8.84
CA VAL A 16 1.05 13.80 -9.05
C VAL A 16 0.85 14.06 -10.54
N ALA A 17 -0.22 14.76 -10.91
CA ALA A 17 -0.47 15.05 -12.32
C ALA A 17 0.41 16.21 -12.80
N ALA A 18 1.05 16.06 -13.96
CA ALA A 18 1.97 17.05 -14.53
C ALA A 18 1.28 18.39 -14.88
N ASN A 19 -0.03 18.36 -15.17
CA ASN A 19 -0.82 19.54 -15.50
C ASN A 19 -1.41 20.24 -14.26
N ASP A 20 -1.68 19.48 -13.19
CA ASP A 20 -2.32 20.00 -11.97
C ASP A 20 -1.27 20.42 -10.93
N GLY A 21 -0.19 19.64 -10.80
CA GLY A 21 0.86 19.84 -9.79
C GLY A 21 0.46 19.40 -8.38
N VAL A 22 1.20 19.88 -7.38
CA VAL A 22 0.99 19.53 -5.97
C VAL A 22 -0.24 20.25 -5.43
N MET A 23 -1.24 19.47 -5.04
CA MET A 23 -2.52 19.95 -4.49
C MET A 23 -2.58 19.73 -2.97
N PRO A 24 -3.55 20.33 -2.24
CA PRO A 24 -3.69 20.13 -0.80
C PRO A 24 -3.77 18.65 -0.37
N GLN A 25 -4.44 17.81 -1.15
CA GLN A 25 -4.53 16.37 -0.91
C GLN A 25 -3.18 15.66 -1.10
N THR A 26 -2.34 16.14 -2.02
CA THR A 26 -0.97 15.66 -2.22
C THR A 26 -0.12 15.99 -0.99
N ARG A 27 -0.22 17.21 -0.46
CA ARG A 27 0.49 17.61 0.77
C ARG A 27 0.08 16.79 1.98
N GLU A 28 -1.22 16.52 2.13
CA GLU A 28 -1.74 15.65 3.19
C GLU A 28 -1.14 14.24 3.08
N ALA A 29 -1.06 13.68 1.87
CA ALA A 29 -0.44 12.38 1.64
C ALA A 29 1.06 12.38 1.96
N ILE A 30 1.80 13.42 1.57
CA ILE A 30 3.21 13.60 1.90
C ILE A 30 3.40 13.65 3.42
N ALA A 31 2.58 14.42 4.13
CA ALA A 31 2.64 14.54 5.58
C ALA A 31 2.41 13.20 6.28
N HIS A 32 1.43 12.40 5.83
CA HIS A 32 1.18 11.07 6.38
C HIS A 32 2.33 10.09 6.17
N ALA A 33 2.89 10.04 4.96
CA ALA A 33 4.00 9.15 4.65
C ALA A 33 5.28 9.55 5.42
N LYS A 34 5.57 10.86 5.51
CA LYS A 34 6.67 11.38 6.34
C LYS A 34 6.49 11.06 7.83
N ALA A 35 5.29 11.23 8.37
CA ALA A 35 4.99 10.91 9.76
C ALA A 35 5.10 9.41 10.07
N ALA A 36 4.81 8.54 9.09
CA ALA A 36 4.98 7.10 9.19
C ALA A 36 6.44 6.63 8.97
N GLY A 37 7.34 7.52 8.53
CA GLY A 37 8.73 7.18 8.23
C GLY A 37 8.89 6.29 6.99
N VAL A 38 7.88 6.26 6.10
CA VAL A 38 7.85 5.39 4.92
C VAL A 38 8.46 6.13 3.72
N PRO A 39 9.38 5.50 2.96
CA PRO A 39 9.95 6.11 1.77
C PRO A 39 8.88 6.42 0.72
N ILE A 40 9.02 7.58 0.09
CA ILE A 40 8.09 8.09 -0.91
C ILE A 40 8.77 8.03 -2.28
N LEU A 41 8.11 7.34 -3.20
CA LEU A 41 8.41 7.35 -4.62
C LEU A 41 7.40 8.23 -5.34
N VAL A 42 7.83 9.09 -6.24
CA VAL A 42 6.90 9.99 -6.95
C VAL A 42 6.68 9.52 -8.38
N ALA A 43 5.43 9.41 -8.79
CA ALA A 43 5.01 9.18 -10.17
C ALA A 43 4.34 10.45 -10.72
N VAL A 44 5.05 11.18 -11.59
CA VAL A 44 4.50 12.34 -12.29
C VAL A 44 3.70 11.84 -13.49
N ASN A 45 2.38 11.83 -13.37
CA ASN A 45 1.45 11.27 -14.37
C ASN A 45 0.97 12.33 -15.37
N LYS A 46 0.40 11.88 -16.50
CA LYS A 46 -0.14 12.71 -17.59
C LYS A 46 0.93 13.54 -18.32
N ILE A 47 2.13 12.98 -18.53
CA ILE A 47 3.18 13.65 -19.32
C ILE A 47 2.79 13.90 -20.79
N ASP A 48 1.77 13.20 -21.28
CA ASP A 48 1.22 13.37 -22.63
C ASP A 48 0.21 14.52 -22.76
N ALA A 49 -0.16 15.18 -21.65
CA ALA A 49 -1.11 16.29 -21.67
C ALA A 49 -0.46 17.57 -22.26
N GLN A 50 -1.21 18.31 -23.08
CA GLN A 50 -0.71 19.57 -23.69
C GLN A 50 -0.28 20.64 -22.66
N GLY A 51 -0.81 20.59 -21.43
CA GLY A 51 -0.44 21.47 -20.33
C GLY A 51 0.50 20.83 -19.30
N ALA A 52 1.14 19.70 -19.62
CA ALA A 52 2.07 19.04 -18.72
C ALA A 52 3.30 19.93 -18.47
N ASN A 53 3.61 20.16 -17.19
CA ASN A 53 4.82 20.87 -16.80
C ASN A 53 5.51 20.14 -15.64
N ILE A 54 6.40 19.22 -16.01
CA ILE A 54 7.11 18.33 -15.07
C ILE A 54 8.05 19.13 -14.17
N GLU A 55 8.78 20.08 -14.74
CA GLU A 55 9.69 20.96 -13.99
C GLU A 55 8.96 21.74 -12.89
N ARG A 56 7.76 22.25 -13.18
CA ARG A 56 6.92 22.89 -12.15
C ARG A 56 6.57 21.92 -11.02
N VAL A 57 6.24 20.67 -11.36
CA VAL A 57 5.92 19.65 -10.35
C VAL A 57 7.16 19.31 -9.50
N LYS A 58 8.33 19.12 -10.12
CA LYS A 58 9.60 18.87 -9.40
C LYS A 58 9.94 20.01 -8.43
N ASN A 59 9.78 21.26 -8.85
CA ASN A 59 9.96 22.43 -7.98
C ASN A 59 9.01 22.40 -6.78
N GLN A 60 7.71 22.16 -7.00
CA GLN A 60 6.72 22.08 -5.93
C GLN A 60 6.99 20.92 -4.96
N LEU A 61 7.46 19.78 -5.46
CA LEU A 61 7.84 18.64 -4.61
C LEU A 61 9.06 18.98 -3.74
N ALA A 62 10.05 19.69 -4.31
CA ALA A 62 11.21 20.14 -3.56
C ALA A 62 10.84 21.12 -2.44
N GLU A 63 9.86 22.01 -2.66
CA GLU A 63 9.30 22.90 -1.62
C GLU A 63 8.66 22.09 -0.47
N GLU A 64 8.03 20.97 -0.77
CA GLU A 64 7.48 20.03 0.22
C GLU A 64 8.56 19.13 0.85
N GLY A 65 9.84 19.34 0.52
CA GLY A 65 10.99 18.58 1.01
C GLY A 65 11.10 17.18 0.41
N LEU A 66 10.65 16.99 -0.84
CA LEU A 66 10.86 15.81 -1.67
C LEU A 66 11.75 16.18 -2.86
N VAL A 67 13.06 16.26 -2.62
CA VAL A 67 14.03 16.65 -3.64
C VAL A 67 14.29 15.46 -4.58
N PRO A 68 14.08 15.61 -5.89
CA PRO A 68 14.37 14.58 -6.89
C PRO A 68 15.84 14.13 -6.94
N GLU A 69 16.10 12.87 -7.31
CA GLU A 69 17.46 12.31 -7.43
C GLU A 69 18.31 12.98 -8.53
N ASP A 70 17.70 13.40 -9.64
CA ASP A 70 18.37 14.14 -10.72
C ASP A 70 18.88 15.53 -10.27
N TRP A 71 18.34 16.06 -9.17
CA TRP A 71 18.79 17.31 -8.54
C TRP A 71 19.71 17.07 -7.33
N GLY A 72 20.23 15.85 -7.17
CA GLY A 72 21.09 15.45 -6.04
C GLY A 72 20.31 15.18 -4.74
N GLY A 73 18.99 15.01 -4.84
CA GLY A 73 18.11 14.62 -3.74
C GLY A 73 18.12 13.11 -3.47
N LYS A 74 17.06 12.64 -2.79
CA LYS A 74 16.86 11.23 -2.40
C LYS A 74 15.49 10.68 -2.81
N THR A 75 14.67 11.48 -3.48
CA THR A 75 13.31 11.08 -3.85
C THR A 75 13.34 10.56 -5.28
N PRO A 76 13.10 9.27 -5.53
CA PRO A 76 13.02 8.78 -6.89
C PRO A 76 11.76 9.33 -7.56
N VAL A 77 11.92 9.83 -8.78
CA VAL A 77 10.83 10.42 -9.57
C VAL A 77 10.73 9.71 -10.91
N ALA A 78 9.57 9.10 -11.16
CA ALA A 78 9.22 8.50 -12.44
C ALA A 78 8.26 9.40 -13.21
N GLU A 79 8.57 9.65 -14.47
CA GLU A 79 7.70 10.39 -15.39
C GLU A 79 6.87 9.40 -16.20
N ILE A 80 5.53 9.42 -16.05
CA ILE A 80 4.64 8.41 -16.62
C ILE A 80 3.46 9.00 -17.40
N SER A 81 2.99 8.25 -18.39
CA SER A 81 1.65 8.41 -18.94
C SER A 81 0.88 7.11 -18.73
N ALA A 82 -0.06 7.11 -17.78
CA ALA A 82 -0.94 5.97 -17.56
C ALA A 82 -1.82 5.66 -18.79
N LEU A 83 -2.20 6.69 -19.56
CA LEU A 83 -3.03 6.54 -20.75
C LEU A 83 -2.24 5.92 -21.92
N LYS A 84 -1.03 6.41 -22.16
CA LYS A 84 -0.15 5.92 -23.24
C LYS A 84 0.69 4.71 -22.83
N LYS A 85 0.63 4.32 -21.55
CA LYS A 85 1.45 3.27 -20.92
C LYS A 85 2.95 3.52 -21.07
N VAL A 86 3.37 4.77 -20.94
CA VAL A 86 4.78 5.18 -21.02
C VAL A 86 5.34 5.35 -19.62
N GLY A 87 6.56 4.86 -19.38
CA GLY A 87 7.27 5.02 -18.10
C GLY A 87 6.77 4.11 -16.97
N ILE A 88 5.79 3.24 -17.22
CA ILE A 88 5.27 2.31 -16.21
C ILE A 88 6.33 1.29 -15.81
N ASP A 89 7.07 0.73 -16.78
CA ASP A 89 8.12 -0.24 -16.49
C ASP A 89 9.22 0.41 -15.63
N SER A 90 9.62 1.63 -15.97
CA SER A 90 10.58 2.40 -15.17
C SER A 90 10.08 2.68 -13.74
N LEU A 91 8.78 2.97 -13.58
CA LEU A 91 8.19 3.11 -12.24
C LEU A 91 8.27 1.80 -11.44
N VAL A 92 7.98 0.67 -12.08
CA VAL A 92 8.06 -0.65 -11.45
C VAL A 92 9.50 -1.00 -11.07
N ASP A 93 10.47 -0.73 -11.95
CA ASP A 93 11.89 -0.94 -11.67
C ASP A 93 12.37 -0.12 -10.47
N LEU A 94 11.93 1.14 -10.37
CA LEU A 94 12.24 1.99 -9.22
C LEU A 94 11.61 1.47 -7.92
N ILE A 95 10.39 0.92 -7.97
CA ILE A 95 9.76 0.28 -6.81
C ILE A 95 10.57 -0.95 -6.38
N HIS A 96 11.00 -1.78 -7.32
CA HIS A 96 11.83 -2.94 -7.02
C HIS A 96 13.17 -2.54 -6.39
N LEU A 97 13.86 -1.56 -6.96
CA LEU A 97 15.11 -1.05 -6.41
C LEU A 97 14.91 -0.51 -4.99
N GLN A 98 13.84 0.25 -4.75
CA GLN A 98 13.53 0.78 -3.43
C GLN A 98 13.26 -0.35 -2.41
N ALA A 99 12.57 -1.42 -2.81
CA ALA A 99 12.30 -2.57 -1.96
C ALA A 99 13.59 -3.35 -1.61
N GLU A 100 14.53 -3.48 -2.55
CA GLU A 100 15.84 -4.10 -2.29
C GLU A 100 16.66 -3.29 -1.28
N LEU A 101 16.68 -1.96 -1.42
CA LEU A 101 17.37 -1.07 -0.48
C LEU A 101 16.83 -1.11 0.95
N LEU A 102 15.53 -1.45 1.11
CA LEU A 102 14.90 -1.59 2.42
C LEU A 102 15.24 -2.91 3.12
N GLU A 103 15.81 -3.89 2.42
CA GLU A 103 16.13 -5.22 2.94
C GLU A 103 14.95 -5.85 3.72
N LEU A 104 13.75 -5.80 3.14
CA LEU A 104 12.52 -6.25 3.80
C LEU A 104 12.63 -7.71 4.26
N LYS A 105 12.27 -7.96 5.52
CA LYS A 105 12.33 -9.30 6.15
C LYS A 105 11.01 -9.59 6.85
N ALA A 106 10.58 -10.85 6.75
CA ALA A 106 9.49 -11.38 7.54
C ALA A 106 9.84 -12.81 8.00
N ASN A 107 9.29 -13.22 9.14
CA ASN A 107 9.44 -14.59 9.63
C ASN A 107 8.11 -15.34 9.46
N PRO A 108 8.03 -16.32 8.52
CA PRO A 108 6.81 -17.10 8.26
C PRO A 108 6.56 -18.22 9.28
N ASP A 109 7.57 -18.61 10.08
CA ASP A 109 7.53 -19.79 10.96
C ASP A 109 6.86 -19.53 12.32
N LYS A 110 6.25 -18.37 12.51
CA LYS A 110 5.53 -17.98 13.73
C LYS A 110 4.03 -17.84 13.49
N HIS A 111 3.29 -17.64 14.57
CA HIS A 111 1.86 -17.33 14.48
C HIS A 111 1.61 -16.04 13.69
N ALA A 112 0.56 -16.09 12.88
CA ALA A 112 0.19 -14.98 12.03
C ALA A 112 -0.17 -13.74 12.83
N LYS A 113 0.40 -12.60 12.42
CA LYS A 113 0.01 -11.28 12.87
C LYS A 113 -0.14 -10.39 11.64
N GLY A 114 -1.21 -9.61 11.62
CA GLY A 114 -1.53 -8.76 10.49
C GLY A 114 -2.49 -7.65 10.87
N THR A 115 -2.71 -6.75 9.93
CA THR A 115 -3.56 -5.57 10.09
C THR A 115 -4.83 -5.73 9.26
N ILE A 116 -5.96 -5.35 9.86
CA ILE A 116 -7.25 -5.36 9.17
C ILE A 116 -7.34 -4.12 8.29
N ILE A 117 -7.42 -4.33 6.99
CA ILE A 117 -7.58 -3.27 5.99
C ILE A 117 -9.04 -2.79 6.01
N GLU A 118 -9.96 -3.73 5.91
CA GLU A 118 -11.41 -3.50 5.90
C GLU A 118 -12.17 -4.73 6.43
N ALA A 119 -13.41 -4.51 6.86
CA ALA A 119 -14.30 -5.60 7.22
C ALA A 119 -15.73 -5.26 6.81
N ARG A 120 -16.49 -6.29 6.43
CA ARG A 120 -17.87 -6.18 5.97
C ARG A 120 -18.67 -7.42 6.32
N LEU A 121 -19.99 -7.30 6.34
CA LEU A 121 -20.90 -8.42 6.49
C LEU A 121 -21.36 -8.88 5.10
N GLU A 122 -21.12 -10.14 4.76
CA GLU A 122 -21.59 -10.72 3.50
C GLU A 122 -22.76 -11.67 3.73
N GLN A 123 -23.81 -11.51 2.92
CA GLN A 123 -24.98 -12.38 2.97
C GLN A 123 -24.58 -13.83 2.66
N GLY A 124 -24.96 -14.76 3.54
CA GLY A 124 -24.63 -16.19 3.42
C GLY A 124 -23.22 -16.59 3.89
N ARG A 125 -22.30 -15.64 4.07
CA ARG A 125 -20.91 -15.89 4.51
C ARG A 125 -20.63 -15.38 5.93
N GLY A 126 -21.42 -14.40 6.39
CA GLY A 126 -21.24 -13.76 7.68
C GLY A 126 -20.15 -12.68 7.63
N PRO A 127 -19.49 -12.38 8.76
CA PRO A 127 -18.42 -11.39 8.81
C PRO A 127 -17.19 -11.83 8.00
N VAL A 128 -16.74 -10.94 7.11
CA VAL A 128 -15.53 -11.08 6.30
C VAL A 128 -14.62 -9.90 6.61
N ALA A 129 -13.34 -10.17 6.85
CA ALA A 129 -12.33 -9.14 7.03
C ALA A 129 -11.17 -9.34 6.06
N THR A 130 -10.71 -8.28 5.42
CA THR A 130 -9.50 -8.29 4.59
C THR A 130 -8.32 -7.94 5.50
N VAL A 131 -7.35 -8.83 5.59
CA VAL A 131 -6.19 -8.71 6.47
C VAL A 131 -4.92 -8.77 5.65
N LEU A 132 -3.98 -7.87 5.92
CA LEU A 132 -2.62 -7.96 5.39
C LEU A 132 -1.73 -8.64 6.44
N ILE A 133 -1.20 -9.82 6.10
CA ILE A 133 -0.32 -10.57 6.99
C ILE A 133 1.05 -9.89 6.98
N GLN A 134 1.57 -9.51 8.14
CA GLN A 134 2.88 -8.87 8.30
C GLN A 134 3.93 -9.87 8.78
N GLU A 135 3.49 -10.88 9.52
CA GLU A 135 4.34 -11.78 10.29
C GLU A 135 3.66 -13.14 10.40
N GLY A 136 4.44 -14.23 10.35
CA GLY A 136 3.92 -15.58 10.48
C GLY A 136 3.08 -16.04 9.29
N THR A 137 2.53 -17.24 9.39
CA THR A 137 1.67 -17.83 8.36
C THR A 137 0.31 -18.16 8.95
N LEU A 138 -0.75 -17.64 8.33
CA LEU A 138 -2.14 -17.87 8.74
C LEU A 138 -2.69 -19.08 8.02
N HIS A 139 -3.24 -20.05 8.74
CA HIS A 139 -3.83 -21.25 8.16
C HIS A 139 -5.35 -21.31 8.39
N VAL A 140 -6.03 -22.02 7.50
CA VAL A 140 -7.42 -22.40 7.73
C VAL A 140 -7.49 -23.28 8.99
N GLY A 141 -8.35 -22.89 9.92
CA GLY A 141 -8.52 -23.54 11.21
C GLY A 141 -7.79 -22.85 12.37
N ASP A 142 -6.96 -21.84 12.12
CA ASP A 142 -6.30 -21.12 13.20
C ASP A 142 -7.30 -20.31 14.04
N PRO A 143 -7.10 -20.22 15.36
CA PRO A 143 -7.82 -19.28 16.19
C PRO A 143 -7.38 -17.86 15.85
N ILE A 144 -8.33 -16.92 15.79
CA ILE A 144 -8.05 -15.53 15.47
C ILE A 144 -8.75 -14.59 16.45
N VAL A 145 -8.07 -13.49 16.79
CA VAL A 145 -8.58 -12.41 17.63
C VAL A 145 -8.32 -11.08 16.92
N ALA A 146 -9.36 -10.26 16.81
CA ALA A 146 -9.37 -8.97 16.14
C ALA A 146 -10.16 -7.96 16.99
N GLY A 147 -9.43 -7.18 17.80
CA GLY A 147 -10.05 -6.27 18.78
C GLY A 147 -10.88 -7.04 19.80
N VAL A 148 -12.18 -6.74 19.88
CA VAL A 148 -13.14 -7.42 20.76
C VAL A 148 -13.75 -8.69 20.15
N PHE A 149 -13.48 -8.94 18.87
CA PHE A 149 -14.00 -10.11 18.16
C PHE A 149 -12.97 -11.23 18.15
N SER A 150 -13.47 -12.46 18.17
CA SER A 150 -12.65 -13.66 18.11
C SER A 150 -13.36 -14.74 17.32
N GLY A 151 -12.63 -15.77 16.92
CA GLY A 151 -13.21 -16.88 16.20
C GLY A 151 -12.16 -17.86 15.71
N LYS A 152 -12.55 -18.63 14.70
CA LYS A 152 -11.70 -19.62 14.05
C LYS A 152 -11.77 -19.38 12.54
N VAL A 153 -10.61 -19.35 11.88
CA VAL A 153 -10.56 -19.19 10.42
C VAL A 153 -11.27 -20.37 9.77
N ARG A 154 -12.43 -20.11 9.15
CA ARG A 154 -13.21 -21.12 8.41
C ARG A 154 -12.78 -21.23 6.96
N ALA A 155 -12.37 -20.10 6.37
CA ALA A 155 -11.88 -20.03 5.01
C ALA A 155 -10.96 -18.82 4.86
N LEU A 156 -9.99 -18.97 3.96
CA LEU A 156 -9.12 -17.91 3.45
C LEU A 156 -9.39 -17.74 1.97
N MET A 157 -9.50 -16.50 1.50
CA MET A 157 -9.68 -16.19 0.08
C MET A 157 -8.65 -15.15 -0.35
N ASN A 158 -8.01 -15.37 -1.50
CA ASN A 158 -7.08 -14.41 -2.08
C ASN A 158 -7.82 -13.26 -2.79
N GLU A 159 -7.08 -12.31 -3.34
CA GLU A 159 -7.57 -11.14 -4.06
C GLU A 159 -8.43 -11.47 -5.29
N HIS A 160 -8.29 -12.68 -5.84
CA HIS A 160 -9.09 -13.19 -6.95
C HIS A 160 -10.35 -13.93 -6.49
N GLY A 161 -10.63 -13.98 -5.18
CA GLY A 161 -11.75 -14.72 -4.61
C GLY A 161 -11.58 -16.24 -4.67
N SER A 162 -10.36 -16.73 -4.90
CA SER A 162 -10.03 -18.16 -4.86
C SER A 162 -9.69 -18.59 -3.45
N ALA A 163 -10.16 -19.77 -3.05
CA ALA A 163 -9.86 -20.32 -1.72
C ALA A 163 -8.39 -20.75 -1.63
N ILE A 164 -7.73 -20.38 -0.54
CA ILE A 164 -6.34 -20.76 -0.23
C ILE A 164 -6.29 -21.48 1.13
N LYS A 165 -5.22 -22.25 1.37
CA LYS A 165 -5.03 -23.00 2.61
C LYS A 165 -4.25 -22.23 3.66
N GLU A 166 -3.33 -21.38 3.20
CA GLU A 166 -2.43 -20.59 4.02
C GLU A 166 -2.19 -19.21 3.39
N ALA A 167 -1.83 -18.23 4.22
CA ALA A 167 -1.41 -16.90 3.81
C ALA A 167 -0.13 -16.50 4.54
N THR A 168 0.92 -16.25 3.77
CA THR A 168 2.26 -15.86 4.27
C THR A 168 2.37 -14.34 4.41
N PRO A 169 3.46 -13.82 5.02
CA PRO A 169 3.69 -12.37 5.11
C PRO A 169 3.68 -11.69 3.74
N GLY A 170 3.11 -10.48 3.68
CA GLY A 170 2.94 -9.68 2.46
C GLY A 170 1.68 -10.02 1.64
N VAL A 171 0.99 -11.12 1.95
CA VAL A 171 -0.22 -11.54 1.21
C VAL A 171 -1.47 -10.91 1.84
N PRO A 172 -2.28 -10.16 1.07
CA PRO A 172 -3.60 -9.75 1.51
C PRO A 172 -4.58 -10.93 1.39
N VAL A 173 -5.31 -11.21 2.47
CA VAL A 173 -6.24 -12.35 2.52
C VAL A 173 -7.57 -11.94 3.14
N ALA A 174 -8.67 -12.39 2.55
CA ALA A 174 -9.99 -12.28 3.16
C ALA A 174 -10.23 -13.48 4.08
N ILE A 175 -10.48 -13.18 5.36
CA ILE A 175 -10.74 -14.17 6.41
C ILE A 175 -12.23 -14.26 6.69
N LEU A 176 -12.72 -15.49 6.86
CA LEU A 176 -14.08 -15.79 7.31
C LEU A 176 -14.04 -16.52 8.65
N GLY A 177 -14.99 -16.21 9.54
CA GLY A 177 -15.16 -16.94 10.81
C GLY A 177 -14.91 -16.12 12.08
N LEU A 178 -14.83 -14.79 11.97
CA LEU A 178 -14.93 -13.89 13.11
C LEU A 178 -16.37 -13.84 13.65
N SER A 179 -16.50 -13.64 14.96
CA SER A 179 -17.80 -13.46 15.63
C SER A 179 -18.51 -12.16 15.28
N GLY A 180 -17.83 -11.20 14.66
CA GLY A 180 -18.38 -9.93 14.21
C GLY A 180 -17.47 -9.22 13.22
N THR A 181 -17.84 -8.00 12.84
CA THR A 181 -17.09 -7.16 11.88
C THR A 181 -16.15 -6.22 12.64
N PRO A 182 -14.84 -6.49 12.68
CA PRO A 182 -13.87 -5.64 13.36
C PRO A 182 -13.72 -4.28 12.65
N VAL A 183 -13.26 -3.28 13.39
CA VAL A 183 -12.89 -1.99 12.79
C VAL A 183 -11.54 -2.15 12.08
N GLY A 184 -11.38 -1.57 10.89
CA GLY A 184 -10.10 -1.58 10.19
C GLY A 184 -9.09 -0.64 10.85
N GLY A 185 -7.83 -1.06 10.94
CA GLY A 185 -6.78 -0.40 11.71
C GLY A 185 -6.07 -1.38 12.63
#